data_AF-A0A3E1RB70-F1
#
_entry.id   AF-A0A3E1RB70-F1
#
_cell.length_a   1.000
_cell.length_b   1.000
_cell.length_c   1.000
_cell.angle_alpha   90.00
_cell.angle_beta   90.00
_cell.angle_gamma   90.00
#
_symmetry.space_group_name_H-M   'P 1'
#
loop_
_entity.id
_entity.type
_entity.pdbx_description
1 polymer ?
#
loop_
_entity_poly.entity_id
_entity_poly.type
_entity_poly.pdbx_seq_one_letter_code
_entity_poly.pdbx_strand_id
1 'polypeptide(L)'
;MSKFDTGSLARFVWRVEFIPYVVFTVIGAAVIYVLGGVGLNAWRNGSLIPPPTKLQRYDCSAPLGNFSVYYLHGTDRVQIKTANGLLDGTVQQNRFDWQGFANDRSLLGFAPPSEIVFDNAKTLRVSGPDLKDVVCTSTAEAGSERRAIVQ
;
A
#
# COMPACT_ATOMS: atom_id res chain seq x y z
N MET A 1 -50.41 -64.27 4.04
CA MET A 1 -49.19 -64.21 4.87
C MET A 1 -48.25 -63.19 4.25
N SER A 2 -48.39 -61.93 4.65
CA SER A 2 -47.71 -60.77 4.07
C SER A 2 -46.37 -60.54 4.78
N LYS A 3 -45.27 -60.87 4.11
CA LYS A 3 -43.92 -60.46 4.54
C LYS A 3 -43.80 -58.95 4.31
N PHE A 4 -43.91 -58.16 5.38
CA PHE A 4 -43.52 -56.77 5.35
C PHE A 4 -41.98 -56.68 5.26
N ASP A 5 -41.49 -56.12 4.15
CA ASP A 5 -40.08 -55.86 3.89
C ASP A 5 -39.51 -54.85 4.91
N THR A 6 -38.98 -55.37 6.02
CA THR A 6 -38.30 -54.60 7.08
C THR A 6 -37.04 -53.88 6.58
N GLY A 7 -36.49 -54.27 5.41
CA GLY A 7 -35.29 -53.67 4.84
C GLY A 7 -35.49 -52.33 4.10
N SER A 8 -36.72 -52.00 3.70
CA SER A 8 -37.02 -50.79 2.92
C SER A 8 -37.16 -49.55 3.81
N LEU A 9 -37.88 -49.68 4.93
CA LEU A 9 -38.09 -48.59 5.90
C LEU A 9 -36.80 -48.19 6.62
N ALA A 10 -35.94 -49.14 6.97
CA ALA A 10 -34.66 -48.85 7.64
C ALA A 10 -33.69 -48.05 6.75
N ARG A 11 -33.66 -48.30 5.44
CA ARG A 11 -32.85 -47.50 4.50
C ARG A 11 -33.42 -46.10 4.24
N PHE A 12 -34.74 -45.94 4.32
CA PHE A 12 -35.40 -44.65 4.06
C PHE A 12 -35.24 -43.69 5.26
N VAL A 13 -35.44 -44.20 6.48
CA VAL A 13 -35.26 -43.41 7.71
C VAL A 13 -33.80 -42.96 7.88
N TRP A 14 -32.82 -43.84 7.58
CA TRP A 14 -31.41 -43.46 7.62
C TRP A 14 -31.01 -42.42 6.57
N ARG A 15 -31.64 -42.37 5.39
CA ARG A 15 -31.31 -41.37 4.36
C ARG A 15 -31.88 -39.99 4.69
N VAL A 16 -33.06 -39.87 5.29
CA VAL A 16 -33.71 -38.57 5.47
C VAL A 16 -33.12 -37.77 6.64
N GLU A 17 -32.59 -38.42 7.68
CA GLU A 17 -31.99 -37.73 8.84
C GLU A 17 -30.47 -37.55 8.76
N PHE A 18 -29.71 -38.48 8.18
CA PHE A 18 -28.25 -38.35 8.10
C PHE A 18 -27.77 -37.39 7.01
N ILE A 19 -28.48 -37.29 5.88
CA ILE A 19 -28.09 -36.42 4.77
C ILE A 19 -27.99 -34.95 5.21
N PRO A 20 -28.98 -34.35 5.91
CA PRO A 20 -28.84 -32.96 6.35
C PRO A 20 -27.67 -32.79 7.33
N TYR A 21 -27.47 -33.72 8.28
CA TYR A 21 -26.35 -33.66 9.22
C TYR A 21 -24.97 -33.73 8.54
N VAL A 22 -24.79 -34.63 7.58
CA VAL A 22 -23.54 -34.73 6.80
C VAL A 22 -23.34 -33.47 5.95
N VAL A 23 -24.40 -32.93 5.36
CA VAL A 23 -24.32 -31.67 4.59
C VAL A 23 -23.95 -30.48 5.49
N PHE A 24 -24.60 -30.33 6.65
CA PHE A 24 -24.30 -29.24 7.59
C PHE A 24 -22.90 -29.35 8.19
N THR A 25 -22.42 -30.56 8.48
CA THR A 25 -21.05 -30.76 8.99
C THR A 25 -20.00 -30.46 7.91
N VAL A 26 -20.22 -30.85 6.66
CA VAL A 26 -19.33 -30.49 5.54
C VAL A 26 -19.31 -28.99 5.31
N ILE A 27 -20.48 -28.32 5.31
CA ILE A 27 -20.56 -26.86 5.17
C ILE A 27 -19.86 -26.18 6.36
N GLY A 28 -20.13 -26.60 7.59
CA GLY A 28 -19.49 -26.04 8.79
C GLY A 28 -17.97 -26.20 8.78
N ALA A 29 -17.48 -27.37 8.40
CA ALA A 29 -16.04 -27.62 8.26
C ALA A 29 -15.41 -26.75 7.15
N ALA A 30 -16.09 -26.58 6.01
CA ALA A 30 -15.63 -25.72 4.92
C ALA A 30 -15.55 -24.25 5.35
N VAL A 31 -16.55 -23.74 6.08
CA VAL A 31 -16.56 -22.37 6.60
C VAL A 31 -15.42 -22.16 7.60
N ILE A 32 -15.22 -23.09 8.55
CA ILE A 32 -14.11 -23.01 9.52
C ILE A 32 -12.76 -23.08 8.81
N TYR A 33 -12.62 -23.90 7.77
CA TYR A 33 -11.39 -23.99 6.98
C TYR A 33 -11.07 -22.68 6.25
N VAL A 34 -12.06 -22.05 5.63
CA VAL A 34 -11.85 -20.76 4.93
C VAL A 34 -11.53 -19.65 5.93
N LEU A 35 -12.28 -19.53 7.02
CA LEU A 35 -12.04 -18.51 8.05
C LEU A 35 -10.69 -18.74 8.76
N GLY A 36 -10.36 -19.98 9.07
CA GLY A 36 -9.07 -20.38 9.65
C GLY A 36 -7.91 -20.11 8.70
N GLY A 37 -8.07 -20.39 7.41
CA GLY A 37 -7.06 -20.12 6.38
C GLY A 37 -6.78 -18.62 6.21
N VAL A 38 -7.82 -17.78 6.19
CA VAL A 38 -7.68 -16.32 6.14
C VAL A 38 -7.04 -15.79 7.43
N GLY A 39 -7.47 -16.26 8.60
CA GLY A 39 -6.89 -15.87 9.90
C GLY A 39 -5.43 -16.28 10.05
N LEU A 40 -5.05 -17.49 9.65
CA LEU A 40 -3.68 -18.00 9.71
C LEU A 40 -2.77 -17.33 8.69
N ASN A 41 -3.25 -17.05 7.47
CA ASN A 41 -2.48 -16.28 6.49
C ASN A 41 -2.31 -14.82 6.93
N ALA A 42 -3.32 -14.21 7.55
CA ALA A 42 -3.21 -12.87 8.12
C ALA A 42 -2.21 -12.82 9.28
N TRP A 43 -2.20 -13.83 10.15
CA TRP A 43 -1.25 -13.91 11.27
C TRP A 43 0.19 -14.19 10.81
N ARG A 44 0.39 -15.06 9.82
CA ARG A 44 1.70 -15.30 9.20
C ARG A 44 2.27 -14.08 8.46
N ASN A 45 1.40 -13.20 7.96
CA ASN A 45 1.79 -11.96 7.29
C ASN A 45 2.05 -10.79 8.26
N GLY A 46 2.05 -11.04 9.57
CA GLY A 46 2.69 -10.16 10.57
C GLY A 46 1.94 -8.89 10.96
N SER A 47 0.76 -8.60 10.39
CA SER A 47 -0.08 -7.48 10.86
C SER A 47 -1.48 -7.49 10.23
N LEU A 48 -2.50 -7.13 11.01
CA LEU A 48 -3.84 -6.75 10.54
C LEU A 48 -3.88 -5.35 9.88
N ILE A 49 -2.72 -4.70 9.81
CA ILE A 49 -2.55 -3.39 9.21
C ILE A 49 -2.26 -3.61 7.72
N PRO A 50 -3.00 -2.96 6.80
CA PRO A 50 -2.73 -3.07 5.37
C PRO A 50 -1.26 -2.73 5.10
N PRO A 51 -0.61 -3.44 4.16
CA PRO A 51 0.79 -3.21 3.83
C PRO A 51 1.02 -1.72 3.55
N PRO A 52 2.15 -1.14 4.00
CA PRO A 52 2.40 0.29 3.87
C PRO A 52 2.20 0.72 2.42
N THR A 53 1.32 1.70 2.22
CA THR A 53 1.00 2.25 0.90
C THR A 53 2.32 2.58 0.22
N LYS A 54 2.64 1.90 -0.89
CA LYS A 54 3.92 2.08 -1.58
C LYS A 54 3.98 3.51 -2.10
N LEU A 55 4.65 4.40 -1.36
CA LEU A 55 4.94 5.76 -1.81
C LEU A 55 5.85 5.66 -3.04
N GLN A 56 5.50 6.39 -4.10
CA GLN A 56 6.31 6.43 -5.30
C GLN A 56 7.49 7.39 -5.08
N ARG A 57 8.69 6.95 -5.45
CA ARG A 57 9.91 7.75 -5.30
C ARG A 57 10.14 8.61 -6.53
N TYR A 58 10.35 9.89 -6.30
CA TYR A 58 10.75 10.90 -7.27
C TYR A 58 12.10 11.47 -6.85
N ASP A 59 13.09 11.40 -7.74
CA ASP A 59 14.41 11.97 -7.48
C ASP A 59 14.46 13.39 -8.06
N CYS A 60 14.89 14.34 -7.24
CA CYS A 60 14.96 15.76 -7.54
C CYS A 60 16.42 16.22 -7.54
N SER A 61 16.84 16.93 -8.59
CA SER A 61 18.15 17.58 -8.63
C SER A 61 17.96 19.08 -8.42
N ALA A 62 18.39 19.60 -7.26
CA ALA A 62 18.29 21.03 -6.95
C ALA A 62 19.69 21.65 -6.72
N PRO A 63 19.83 22.98 -6.90
CA PRO A 63 21.09 23.69 -6.66
C PRO A 63 21.64 23.52 -5.24
N LEU A 64 20.75 23.31 -4.26
CA LEU A 64 21.07 23.14 -2.84
C LEU A 64 21.39 21.69 -2.44
N GLY A 65 21.24 20.74 -3.38
CA GLY A 65 21.49 19.32 -3.15
C GLY A 65 20.44 18.43 -3.79
N ASN A 66 20.82 17.18 -4.02
CA ASN A 66 19.89 16.17 -4.52
C ASN A 66 19.04 15.63 -3.37
N PHE A 67 17.75 15.47 -3.62
CA PHE A 67 16.81 14.93 -2.65
C PHE A 67 15.79 14.03 -3.34
N SER A 68 15.11 13.20 -2.56
CA SER A 68 14.08 12.29 -3.05
C SER A 68 12.77 12.55 -2.33
N VAL A 69 11.69 12.66 -3.09
CA VAL A 69 10.33 12.85 -2.61
C VAL A 69 9.59 11.54 -2.78
N TYR A 70 8.99 11.07 -1.70
CA TYR A 70 8.15 9.89 -1.65
C TYR A 70 6.70 10.37 -1.54
N TYR A 71 5.96 10.26 -2.63
CA TYR A 71 4.59 10.73 -2.72
C TYR A 71 3.75 9.75 -3.55
N LEU A 72 2.50 9.54 -3.16
CA LEU A 72 1.54 8.81 -3.99
C LEU A 72 0.38 9.75 -4.30
N HIS A 73 0.14 9.97 -5.59
CA HIS A 73 -0.95 10.83 -6.03
C HIS A 73 -2.29 10.33 -5.49
N GLY A 74 -3.08 11.24 -4.88
CA GLY A 74 -4.34 10.91 -4.23
C GLY A 74 -4.20 10.45 -2.77
N THR A 75 -3.00 10.53 -2.20
CA THR A 75 -2.79 10.36 -0.76
C THR A 75 -2.33 11.67 -0.13
N ASP A 76 -2.71 11.87 1.12
CA ASP A 76 -2.31 13.09 1.85
C ASP A 76 -0.91 12.99 2.41
N ARG A 77 -0.17 11.87 2.23
CA ARG A 77 1.15 11.68 2.85
C ARG A 77 2.26 11.95 1.87
N VAL A 78 3.27 12.69 2.33
CA VAL A 78 4.53 12.88 1.63
C VAL A 78 5.69 12.70 2.59
N GLN A 79 6.80 12.22 2.06
CA GLN A 79 8.05 12.13 2.79
C GLN A 79 9.18 12.65 1.90
N ILE A 80 10.05 13.49 2.44
CA ILE A 80 11.23 14.00 1.75
C ILE A 80 12.46 13.43 2.43
N LYS A 81 13.36 12.87 1.64
CA LYS A 81 14.64 12.36 2.10
C LYS A 81 15.78 13.09 1.41
N THR A 82 16.69 13.61 2.21
CA THR A 82 17.94 14.24 1.79
C THR A 82 19.13 13.44 2.31
N ALA A 83 20.34 13.91 2.05
CA ALA A 83 21.54 13.38 2.70
C ALA A 83 21.56 13.67 4.21
N ASN A 84 20.93 14.76 4.65
CA ASN A 84 20.99 15.25 6.02
C ASN A 84 19.92 14.64 6.93
N GLY A 85 18.81 14.20 6.36
CA GLY A 85 17.70 13.68 7.13
C GLY A 85 16.47 13.34 6.31
N LEU A 86 15.42 12.98 7.02
CA LEU A 86 14.13 12.61 6.47
C LEU A 86 13.04 13.43 7.18
N LEU A 87 12.13 13.99 6.40
CA LEU A 87 11.03 14.82 6.88
C LEU A 87 9.72 14.25 6.35
N ASP A 88 8.80 13.98 7.27
CA ASP A 88 7.44 13.55 6.95
C ASP A 88 6.49 14.74 7.00
N GLY A 89 5.50 14.73 6.10
CA GLY A 89 4.49 15.76 6.05
C GLY A 89 3.25 15.28 5.34
N THR A 90 2.35 16.23 5.12
CA THR A 90 1.10 15.99 4.39
C THR A 90 0.95 16.92 3.21
N VAL A 91 0.19 16.49 2.19
CA VAL A 91 -0.15 17.30 1.03
C VAL A 91 -1.65 17.58 1.06
N GLN A 92 -2.03 18.84 1.06
CA GLN A 92 -3.42 19.28 0.90
C GLN A 92 -3.50 20.34 -0.19
N GLN A 93 -4.39 20.15 -1.16
CA GLN A 93 -4.62 21.12 -2.26
C GLN A 93 -3.33 21.59 -2.94
N ASN A 94 -2.45 20.66 -3.32
CA ASN A 94 -1.15 20.95 -3.96
C ASN A 94 -0.18 21.79 -3.10
N ARG A 95 -0.40 21.86 -1.78
CA ARG A 95 0.49 22.48 -0.81
C ARG A 95 1.00 21.46 0.20
N PHE A 96 2.26 21.61 0.57
CA PHE A 96 2.86 20.85 1.65
C PHE A 96 2.52 21.45 3.00
N ASP A 97 2.15 20.59 3.94
CA ASP A 97 2.04 20.89 5.36
C ASP A 97 3.04 20.02 6.13
N TRP A 98 4.08 20.68 6.66
CA TRP A 98 5.16 20.04 7.41
C TRP A 98 4.93 20.05 8.92
N GLN A 99 3.70 20.16 9.42
CA GLN A 99 3.35 20.02 10.85
C GLN A 99 4.29 20.77 11.82
N GLY A 100 4.63 22.02 11.50
CA GLY A 100 5.49 22.87 12.34
C GLY A 100 6.97 22.96 11.94
N PHE A 101 7.41 22.21 10.93
CA PHE A 101 8.76 22.37 10.32
C PHE A 101 8.80 23.41 9.20
N ALA A 102 7.79 24.27 9.09
CA ALA A 102 7.74 25.32 8.07
C ALA A 102 8.95 26.27 8.23
N ASN A 103 9.87 26.24 7.27
CA ASN A 103 11.15 26.97 7.23
C ASN A 103 12.29 26.40 8.10
N ASP A 104 12.12 25.22 8.70
CA ASP A 104 13.23 24.59 9.42
C ASP A 104 14.22 23.95 8.45
N ARG A 105 15.43 24.50 8.38
CA ARG A 105 16.51 24.03 7.51
C ARG A 105 17.36 22.94 8.15
N SER A 106 17.19 22.68 9.44
CA SER A 106 18.08 21.79 10.21
C SER A 106 18.06 20.34 9.72
N LEU A 107 16.90 19.85 9.25
CA LEU A 107 16.71 18.46 8.84
C LEU A 107 17.07 18.19 7.37
N LEU A 108 16.77 19.13 6.48
CA LEU A 108 16.95 18.95 5.04
C LEU A 108 18.20 19.66 4.49
N GLY A 109 18.75 20.64 5.21
CA GLY A 109 19.79 21.56 4.72
C GLY A 109 19.26 22.71 3.85
N PHE A 110 17.94 22.75 3.60
CA PHE A 110 17.22 23.81 2.90
C PHE A 110 15.79 23.92 3.48
N ALA A 111 15.11 25.04 3.23
CA ALA A 111 13.75 25.25 3.70
C ALA A 111 12.79 24.28 2.99
N PRO A 112 11.95 23.53 3.72
CA PRO A 112 11.03 22.57 3.11
C PRO A 112 10.17 23.22 2.01
N PRO A 113 9.93 22.52 0.88
CA PRO A 113 9.12 23.06 -0.20
C PRO A 113 7.68 23.31 0.27
N SER A 114 7.00 24.30 -0.27
CA SER A 114 5.63 24.67 0.13
C SER A 114 4.56 24.19 -0.85
N GLU A 115 4.92 23.96 -2.10
CA GLU A 115 3.98 23.63 -3.18
C GLU A 115 4.47 22.42 -3.98
N ILE A 116 3.50 21.64 -4.44
CA ILE A 116 3.69 20.43 -5.23
C ILE A 116 2.72 20.43 -6.41
N VAL A 117 3.25 20.29 -7.61
CA VAL A 117 2.45 20.16 -8.83
C VAL A 117 2.78 18.83 -9.48
N PHE A 118 1.74 18.03 -9.67
CA PHE A 118 1.85 16.76 -10.35
C PHE A 118 1.48 16.95 -11.82
N ASP A 119 2.49 17.01 -12.69
CA ASP A 119 2.24 17.16 -14.12
C ASP A 119 1.76 15.84 -14.75
N ASN A 120 2.45 14.74 -14.43
CA ASN A 120 2.17 13.41 -14.97
C ASN A 120 2.56 12.32 -13.96
N ALA A 121 2.19 11.07 -14.22
CA ALA A 121 2.56 9.91 -13.40
C ALA A 121 4.08 9.73 -13.14
N LYS A 122 4.92 10.42 -13.91
CA LYS A 122 6.38 10.32 -13.88
C LYS A 122 7.10 11.58 -13.41
N THR A 123 6.44 12.73 -13.43
CA THR A 123 7.08 14.04 -13.21
C THR A 123 6.34 14.81 -12.14
N LEU A 124 7.12 15.32 -11.18
CA LEU A 124 6.64 16.11 -10.06
C LEU A 124 7.40 17.43 -10.05
N ARG A 125 6.73 18.54 -9.82
CA ARG A 125 7.36 19.84 -9.63
C ARG A 125 7.15 20.27 -8.20
N VAL A 126 8.22 20.72 -7.56
CA VAL A 126 8.19 21.20 -6.18
C VAL A 126 8.77 22.60 -6.10
N SER A 127 8.05 23.47 -5.40
CA SER A 127 8.39 24.87 -5.23
C SER A 127 8.36 25.24 -3.75
N GLY A 128 9.23 26.16 -3.35
CA GLY A 128 9.34 26.62 -1.97
C GLY A 128 10.22 27.84 -1.82
N PRO A 129 10.49 28.26 -0.57
CA PRO A 129 11.30 29.44 -0.29
C PRO A 129 12.72 29.35 -0.87
N ASP A 130 13.33 28.16 -0.76
CA ASP A 130 14.70 27.90 -1.19
C ASP A 130 14.79 27.13 -2.53
N LEU A 131 13.64 26.68 -3.05
CA LEU A 131 13.55 25.84 -4.26
C LEU A 131 12.62 26.51 -5.27
N LYS A 132 13.16 26.96 -6.40
CA LYS A 132 12.36 27.51 -7.50
C LYS A 132 12.04 26.42 -8.51
N ASP A 133 10.85 25.84 -8.37
CA ASP A 133 10.23 25.00 -9.40
C ASP A 133 11.13 23.84 -9.88
N VAL A 134 11.57 23.04 -8.91
CA VAL A 134 12.46 21.90 -9.16
C VAL A 134 11.65 20.74 -9.73
N VAL A 135 12.09 20.25 -10.88
CA VAL A 135 11.51 19.09 -11.55
C VAL A 135 12.14 17.82 -10.98
N CYS A 136 11.28 16.91 -10.52
CA CYS A 136 11.63 15.60 -10.02
C CYS A 136 11.06 14.53 -10.93
N THR A 137 11.84 13.47 -11.18
CA THR A 137 11.43 12.37 -12.05
C THR A 137 11.35 11.07 -11.28
N SER A 138 10.39 10.21 -11.63
CA SER A 138 10.24 8.92 -10.96
C SER A 138 11.44 8.02 -11.24
N THR A 139 11.93 7.30 -10.23
CA THR A 139 13.14 6.46 -10.32
C THR A 139 13.01 5.30 -11.34
N ALA A 140 11.83 5.07 -11.93
CA ALA A 140 11.65 4.12 -13.02
C ALA A 140 12.50 4.46 -14.26
N GLU A 141 12.88 5.73 -14.45
CA GLU A 141 13.68 6.18 -15.62
C GLU A 141 15.12 6.61 -15.26
N ALA A 142 15.38 7.07 -14.03
CA ALA A 142 16.71 7.57 -13.63
C ALA A 142 17.84 6.50 -13.64
N GLY A 143 17.49 5.21 -13.64
CA GLY A 143 18.43 4.10 -13.79
C GLY A 143 18.77 3.75 -15.25
N SER A 144 17.99 4.23 -16.23
CA SER A 144 18.17 3.89 -17.64
C SER A 144 19.14 4.85 -18.36
N GLU A 145 19.09 6.14 -18.02
CA GLU A 145 19.86 7.17 -18.73
C GLU A 145 21.36 7.17 -18.36
N ARG A 146 21.73 6.76 -17.14
CA ARG A 146 23.15 6.60 -16.74
C ARG A 146 23.88 5.43 -17.43
N ARG A 147 23.17 4.52 -18.11
CA ARG A 147 23.80 3.44 -18.88
C ARG A 147 23.99 3.77 -20.36
N ALA A 148 23.40 4.86 -20.86
CA ALA A 148 23.48 5.23 -22.28
C ALA A 148 24.65 6.16 -22.63
N ILE A 149 25.38 6.70 -21.64
CA ILE A 149 26.55 7.58 -21.85
C ILE A 149 27.83 6.89 -21.37
N VAL A 150 28.04 5.64 -21.78
CA VAL A 150 29.35 4.98 -21.81
C VAL A 150 29.34 4.00 -23.00
N GLN A 151 29.40 4.53 -24.22
CA GLN A 151 29.90 3.81 -25.40
C GLN A 151 30.66 4.79 -26.28
#